data_AF-A0A1I4BSW6-F1
#
_entry.id   AF-A0A1I4BSW6-F1
#
_cell.length_a   1.000
_cell.length_b   1.000
_cell.length_c   1.000
_cell.angle_alpha   90.00
_cell.angle_beta   90.00
_cell.angle_gamma   90.00
#
_symmetry.space_group_name_H-M   'P 1'
#
loop_
_entity.id
_entity.type
_entity.pdbx_description
1 polymer ?
#
loop_
_entity_poly.entity_id
_entity_poly.type
_entity_poly.pdbx_seq_one_letter_code
_entity_poly.pdbx_strand_id
1 'polypeptide(L)'
;MTAELRMLGIAPGGDAGALLARMEALPGPPMTLLRAGSIAALMQQAEAPAQALLLAKDRAGLLKKLAALQRRLEAGCMAGPFLPADPGAATLPAETWPALLAAQAEAAARALADHGGTHQWDVILRWSPDSVLGPARDSLRGLGRAAMAATVSGLLAEVRMARLAALRAALTGRVLAVAEASPVAEDTGVGLTVRVPAGGEAAIEAALFAMPGELTKDVAADLRGPLPPLSFAAARVAAVPADAIDRAWSLLELPDAVAPAELQRRWRGIAGRLHPDHTGPEADPGRFAEAAEAYRLLHSLAGAGEVRRAALVGRDACRLLLPEAR
;
A
#
# COMPACT_ATOMS: atom_id res chain seq x y z
N MET A 1 26.02 -8.12 -19.85
CA MET A 1 25.01 -8.05 -18.77
C MET A 1 23.70 -7.67 -19.40
N THR A 2 22.65 -8.45 -19.21
CA THR A 2 21.33 -8.12 -19.74
C THR A 2 20.78 -6.90 -19.02
N ALA A 3 20.12 -6.00 -19.74
CA ALA A 3 19.54 -4.81 -19.12
C ALA A 3 18.38 -5.23 -18.21
N GLU A 4 18.42 -4.82 -16.95
CA GLU A 4 17.32 -5.00 -16.02
C GLU A 4 16.38 -3.79 -16.06
N LEU A 5 15.09 -4.06 -15.99
CA LEU A 5 14.04 -3.05 -15.96
C LEU A 5 13.23 -3.16 -14.67
N ARG A 6 12.86 -1.99 -14.13
CA ARG A 6 11.87 -1.81 -13.06
C ARG A 6 10.61 -1.23 -13.67
N MET A 7 9.45 -1.75 -13.30
CA MET A 7 8.18 -1.11 -13.64
C MET A 7 7.92 0.05 -12.68
N LEU A 8 7.51 1.21 -13.21
CA LEU A 8 7.04 2.36 -12.42
C LEU A 8 5.52 2.39 -12.29
N GLY A 9 4.80 1.84 -13.27
CA GLY A 9 3.36 1.71 -13.21
C GLY A 9 2.75 1.30 -14.55
N ILE A 10 1.43 1.21 -14.56
CA ILE A 10 0.63 0.80 -15.71
C ILE A 10 -0.35 1.93 -16.05
N ALA A 11 -0.52 2.20 -17.34
CA ALA A 11 -1.42 3.23 -17.86
C ALA A 11 -2.25 2.69 -19.05
N PRO A 12 -3.32 3.39 -19.46
CA PRO A 12 -4.06 3.06 -20.66
C PRO A 12 -3.15 3.10 -21.89
N GLY A 13 -3.32 2.13 -22.79
CA GLY A 13 -2.51 2.04 -24.01
C GLY A 13 -2.58 3.32 -24.87
N GLY A 14 -3.75 3.94 -25.00
CA GLY A 14 -3.93 5.14 -25.83
C GLY A 14 -3.03 6.32 -25.43
N ASP A 15 -2.92 6.59 -24.13
CA ASP A 15 -2.31 7.83 -23.62
C ASP A 15 -0.89 7.64 -23.08
N ALA A 16 -0.41 6.39 -23.00
CA ALA A 16 0.84 6.09 -22.32
C ALA A 16 2.10 6.73 -22.94
N GLY A 17 2.06 7.11 -24.22
CA GLY A 17 3.16 7.82 -24.87
C GLY A 17 3.33 9.26 -24.35
N ALA A 18 2.23 9.98 -24.17
CA ALA A 18 2.25 11.33 -23.59
C ALA A 18 2.67 11.27 -22.11
N LEU A 19 2.20 10.24 -21.39
CA LEU A 19 2.59 10.02 -20.00
C LEU A 19 4.09 9.73 -19.86
N LEU A 20 4.64 8.86 -20.71
CA LEU A 20 6.07 8.57 -20.77
C LEU A 20 6.87 9.87 -20.94
N ALA A 21 6.54 10.68 -21.95
CA ALA A 21 7.25 11.94 -22.21
C ALA A 21 7.20 12.89 -21.00
N ARG A 22 6.07 12.97 -20.30
CA ARG A 22 5.92 13.78 -19.08
C ARG A 22 6.78 13.27 -17.93
N MET A 23 6.88 11.96 -17.74
CA MET A 23 7.71 11.36 -16.69
C MET A 23 9.20 11.45 -17.03
N GLU A 24 9.58 11.36 -18.30
CA GLU A 24 10.96 11.51 -18.77
C GLU A 24 11.48 12.95 -18.67
N ALA A 25 10.58 13.95 -18.73
CA ALA A 25 10.94 15.34 -18.45
C ALA A 25 11.38 15.56 -16.99
N LEU A 26 11.12 14.61 -16.09
CA LEU A 26 11.56 14.64 -14.71
C LEU A 26 12.88 13.87 -14.51
N PRO A 27 13.74 14.30 -13.56
CA PRO A 27 15.01 13.64 -13.30
C PRO A 27 14.87 12.14 -13.03
N GLY A 28 15.78 11.35 -13.59
CA GLY A 28 15.91 9.92 -13.32
C GLY A 28 16.42 9.16 -14.56
N PRO A 29 16.55 7.83 -14.47
CA PRO A 29 17.00 7.01 -15.59
C PRO A 29 16.06 7.04 -16.80
N PRO A 30 16.56 6.64 -17.99
CA PRO A 30 15.74 6.49 -19.17
C PRO A 30 14.56 5.54 -18.93
N MET A 31 13.44 5.83 -19.59
CA MET A 31 12.25 5.02 -19.51
C MET A 31 11.98 4.34 -20.85
N THR A 32 11.19 3.28 -20.82
CA THR A 32 10.68 2.63 -22.01
C THR A 32 9.26 2.19 -21.78
N LEU A 33 8.51 2.03 -22.87
CA LEU A 33 7.10 1.68 -22.84
C LEU A 33 6.90 0.29 -23.43
N LEU A 34 6.29 -0.59 -22.65
CA LEU A 34 5.92 -1.94 -23.11
C LEU A 34 4.40 -2.04 -23.20
N ARG A 35 3.88 -2.32 -24.38
CA ARG A 35 2.43 -2.40 -24.65
C ARG A 35 1.95 -3.84 -24.58
N ALA A 36 0.79 -4.05 -23.95
CA ALA A 36 0.15 -5.36 -23.87
C ALA A 36 -1.38 -5.19 -23.88
N GLY A 37 -2.01 -5.42 -25.04
CA GLY A 37 -3.45 -5.22 -25.20
C GLY A 37 -3.86 -3.75 -24.97
N SER A 38 -4.80 -3.53 -24.05
CA SER A 38 -5.34 -2.19 -23.72
C SER A 38 -4.49 -1.40 -22.72
N ILE A 39 -3.42 -1.99 -22.19
CA ILE A 39 -2.53 -1.34 -21.22
C ILE A 39 -1.13 -1.11 -21.79
N ALA A 40 -0.38 -0.25 -21.13
CA ALA A 40 1.06 -0.15 -21.29
C ALA A 40 1.75 -0.01 -19.94
N ALA A 41 2.85 -0.73 -19.76
CA ALA A 41 3.72 -0.62 -18.61
C ALA A 41 4.82 0.40 -18.89
N LEU A 42 5.00 1.34 -17.95
CA LEU A 42 6.07 2.32 -17.97
C LEU A 42 7.25 1.74 -17.20
N MET A 43 8.31 1.45 -17.92
CA MET A 43 9.51 0.78 -17.42
C MET A 43 10.63 1.79 -17.29
N GLN A 44 11.51 1.57 -16.34
CA GLN A 44 12.72 2.35 -16.13
C GLN A 44 13.90 1.40 -16.04
N GLN A 45 15.06 1.80 -16.57
CA GLN A 45 16.28 1.04 -16.36
C GLN A 45 16.58 0.91 -14.86
N ALA A 46 16.87 -0.31 -14.42
CA ALA A 46 17.28 -0.56 -13.05
C ALA A 46 18.63 0.13 -12.79
N GLU A 47 18.68 0.95 -11.75
CA GLU A 47 19.94 1.44 -11.21
C GLU A 47 20.54 0.43 -10.24
N ALA A 48 21.84 0.56 -9.96
CA ALA A 48 22.51 -0.25 -8.95
C ALA A 48 21.68 -0.32 -7.65
N PRO A 49 21.58 -1.50 -7.01
CA PRO A 49 20.67 -1.72 -5.89
C PRO A 49 20.88 -0.68 -4.79
N ALA A 50 19.79 -0.22 -4.17
CA ALA A 50 19.85 0.76 -3.08
C ALA A 50 20.80 0.33 -1.94
N GLN A 51 20.99 -0.98 -1.77
CA GLN A 51 21.95 -1.56 -0.84
C GLN A 51 23.39 -1.12 -1.13
N ALA A 52 23.80 -0.95 -2.40
CA ALA A 52 25.12 -0.44 -2.75
C ALA A 52 25.31 1.02 -2.30
N LEU A 53 24.27 1.86 -2.39
CA LEU A 53 24.31 3.25 -1.92
C LEU A 53 24.31 3.35 -0.38
N LEU A 54 23.55 2.47 0.28
CA LEU A 54 23.56 2.35 1.75
C LEU A 54 24.93 1.88 2.25
N LEU A 55 25.54 0.90 1.59
CA LEU A 55 26.90 0.45 1.88
C LEU A 55 27.94 1.57 1.62
N ALA A 56 27.72 2.39 0.60
CA ALA A 56 28.52 3.57 0.32
C ALA A 56 28.27 4.75 1.28
N LYS A 57 27.35 4.62 2.25
CA LYS A 57 26.95 5.66 3.21
C LYS A 57 26.44 6.97 2.56
N ASP A 58 26.02 6.93 1.30
CA ASP A 58 25.50 8.11 0.60
C ASP A 58 23.98 8.26 0.81
N ARG A 59 23.61 8.67 2.02
CA ARG A 59 22.21 8.91 2.38
C ARG A 59 21.59 10.03 1.54
N ALA A 60 22.34 11.07 1.22
CA ALA A 60 21.85 12.21 0.44
C ALA A 60 21.52 11.79 -1.00
N GLY A 61 22.39 11.01 -1.63
CA GLY A 61 22.15 10.44 -2.95
C GLY A 61 20.92 9.53 -2.97
N LEU A 62 20.76 8.66 -1.97
CA LEU A 62 19.57 7.80 -1.86
C LEU A 62 18.28 8.62 -1.74
N LEU A 63 18.25 9.63 -0.86
CA LEU A 63 17.08 10.51 -0.70
C LEU A 63 16.76 11.28 -1.99
N LYS A 64 17.79 11.76 -2.71
CA LYS A 64 17.60 12.43 -4.01
C LYS A 64 17.00 11.49 -5.06
N LYS A 65 17.43 10.23 -5.10
CA LYS A 65 16.87 9.20 -6.01
C LYS A 65 15.42 8.86 -5.65
N LEU A 66 15.12 8.67 -4.36
CA LEU A 66 13.75 8.41 -3.90
C LEU A 66 12.83 9.59 -4.21
N ALA A 67 13.27 10.83 -4.00
CA ALA A 67 12.50 12.02 -4.34
C ALA A 67 12.27 12.15 -5.87
N ALA A 68 13.25 11.77 -6.68
CA ALA A 68 13.10 11.75 -8.14
C ALA A 68 12.06 10.70 -8.60
N LEU A 69 12.13 9.49 -8.04
CA LEU A 69 11.16 8.43 -8.29
C LEU A 69 9.75 8.83 -7.84
N GLN A 70 9.61 9.38 -6.64
CA GLN A 70 8.34 9.85 -6.11
C GLN A 70 7.68 10.88 -7.04
N ARG A 71 8.43 11.90 -7.49
CA ARG A 71 7.92 12.90 -8.43
C ARG A 71 7.44 12.30 -9.76
N ARG A 72 8.11 11.26 -10.26
CA ARG A 72 7.67 10.54 -11.46
C ARG A 72 6.33 9.83 -11.23
N LEU A 73 6.19 9.13 -10.10
CA LEU A 73 4.94 8.46 -9.75
C LEU A 73 3.79 9.47 -9.54
N GLU A 74 4.06 10.60 -8.88
CA GLU A 74 3.11 11.71 -8.72
C GLU A 74 2.68 12.26 -10.08
N ALA A 75 3.63 12.51 -10.99
CA ALA A 75 3.32 12.95 -12.35
C ALA A 75 2.48 11.92 -13.12
N GLY A 76 2.73 10.63 -12.89
CA GLY A 76 1.89 9.52 -13.37
C GLY A 76 0.43 9.69 -12.97
N CYS A 77 0.19 9.80 -11.66
CA CYS A 77 -1.14 9.88 -11.06
C CYS A 77 -1.89 11.18 -11.40
N MET A 78 -1.15 12.27 -11.63
CA MET A 78 -1.73 13.57 -11.98
C MET A 78 -2.08 13.72 -13.45
N ALA A 79 -1.56 12.85 -14.32
CA ALA A 79 -1.80 12.94 -15.75
C ALA A 79 -3.06 12.19 -16.21
N GLY A 80 -3.55 11.22 -15.45
CA GLY A 80 -4.71 10.41 -15.80
C GLY A 80 -4.72 9.07 -15.05
N PRO A 81 -5.50 8.08 -15.53
CA PRO A 81 -5.51 6.75 -14.95
C PRO A 81 -4.11 6.13 -14.92
N PHE A 82 -3.60 5.85 -13.72
CA PHE A 82 -2.27 5.30 -13.53
C PHE A 82 -2.25 4.38 -12.31
N LEU A 83 -1.85 3.13 -12.51
CA LEU A 83 -1.64 2.16 -11.45
C LEU A 83 -0.16 2.16 -11.06
N PRO A 84 0.23 2.75 -9.92
CA PRO A 84 1.64 2.84 -9.56
C PRO A 84 2.22 1.47 -9.22
N ALA A 85 3.48 1.25 -9.54
CA ALA A 85 4.22 0.10 -9.08
C ALA A 85 4.90 0.40 -7.73
N ASP A 86 5.01 -0.62 -6.89
CA ASP A 86 5.77 -0.53 -5.64
C ASP A 86 7.25 -0.21 -5.95
N PRO A 87 7.84 0.87 -5.40
CA PRO A 87 9.26 1.18 -5.53
C PRO A 87 10.21 0.04 -5.14
N GLY A 88 9.76 -0.84 -4.23
CA GLY A 88 10.45 -2.05 -3.78
C GLY A 88 10.21 -3.28 -4.65
N ALA A 89 9.44 -3.18 -5.74
CA ALA A 89 9.22 -4.29 -6.66
C ALA A 89 10.53 -4.79 -7.29
N ALA A 90 10.57 -6.09 -7.59
CA ALA A 90 11.72 -6.72 -8.21
C ALA A 90 12.07 -6.10 -9.58
N THR A 91 13.36 -6.04 -9.87
CA THR A 91 13.88 -5.78 -11.22
C THR A 91 13.97 -7.10 -11.98
N LEU A 92 13.57 -7.09 -13.25
CA LEU A 92 13.64 -8.28 -14.10
C LEU A 92 14.48 -7.98 -15.36
N PRO A 93 15.10 -8.99 -15.97
CA PRO A 93 15.69 -8.86 -17.30
C PRO A 93 14.66 -8.34 -18.30
N ALA A 94 15.07 -7.41 -19.17
CA ALA A 94 14.19 -6.74 -20.13
C ALA A 94 13.35 -7.71 -20.98
N GLU A 95 13.94 -8.84 -21.37
CA GLU A 95 13.34 -9.90 -22.17
C GLU A 95 12.20 -10.66 -21.45
N THR A 96 12.13 -10.60 -20.12
CA THR A 96 11.10 -11.30 -19.33
C THR A 96 9.77 -10.54 -19.35
N TRP A 97 9.83 -9.22 -19.50
CA TRP A 97 8.67 -8.34 -19.35
C TRP A 97 7.56 -8.54 -20.39
N PRO A 98 7.84 -8.69 -21.70
CA PRO A 98 6.77 -8.86 -22.69
C PRO A 98 5.88 -10.07 -22.41
N ALA A 99 6.47 -11.22 -22.07
CA ALA A 99 5.73 -12.44 -21.75
C ALA A 99 4.91 -12.29 -20.46
N LEU A 100 5.51 -11.67 -19.42
CA LEU A 100 4.83 -11.42 -18.15
C LEU A 100 3.63 -10.47 -18.32
N LEU A 101 3.81 -9.36 -19.04
CA LEU A 101 2.76 -8.38 -19.29
C LEU A 101 1.65 -8.95 -20.16
N ALA A 102 1.99 -9.69 -21.22
CA ALA A 102 0.99 -10.33 -22.08
C ALA A 102 0.12 -11.31 -21.29
N ALA A 103 0.72 -12.12 -20.41
CA ALA A 103 -0.01 -13.07 -19.58
C ALA A 103 -0.95 -12.40 -18.56
N GLN A 104 -0.65 -11.17 -18.13
CA GLN A 104 -1.40 -10.46 -17.08
C GLN A 104 -2.18 -9.24 -17.61
N ALA A 105 -2.24 -9.04 -18.93
CA ALA A 105 -2.77 -7.82 -19.54
C ALA A 105 -4.21 -7.53 -19.14
N GLU A 106 -5.09 -8.54 -19.15
CA GLU A 106 -6.49 -8.37 -18.77
C GLU A 106 -6.67 -8.07 -17.29
N ALA A 107 -5.94 -8.78 -16.43
CA ALA A 107 -5.98 -8.55 -14.99
C ALA A 107 -5.49 -7.13 -14.66
N ALA A 108 -4.41 -6.70 -15.32
CA ALA A 108 -3.86 -5.37 -15.16
C ALA A 108 -4.80 -4.28 -15.71
N ALA A 109 -5.51 -4.54 -16.80
CA ALA A 109 -6.53 -3.63 -17.33
C ALA A 109 -7.69 -3.43 -16.34
N ARG A 110 -8.17 -4.50 -15.70
CA ARG A 110 -9.20 -4.42 -14.65
C ARG A 110 -8.70 -3.63 -13.44
N ALA A 111 -7.51 -3.98 -12.93
CA ALA A 111 -6.92 -3.26 -11.79
C ALA A 111 -6.69 -1.76 -12.10
N LEU A 112 -6.28 -1.44 -13.33
CA LEU A 112 -6.15 -0.05 -13.77
C LEU A 112 -7.50 0.66 -13.86
N ALA A 113 -8.55 0.01 -14.33
CA ALA A 113 -9.89 0.59 -14.39
C ALA A 113 -10.43 0.90 -12.99
N ASP A 114 -10.22 -0.01 -12.03
CA ASP A 114 -10.76 0.14 -10.67
C ASP A 114 -9.96 1.12 -9.81
N HIS A 115 -8.64 1.18 -9.99
CA HIS A 115 -7.76 1.91 -9.08
C HIS A 115 -6.97 3.05 -9.74
N GLY A 116 -6.84 3.07 -11.07
CA GLY A 116 -5.99 4.03 -11.79
C GLY A 116 -6.44 5.47 -11.65
N GLY A 117 -7.74 5.71 -11.47
CA GLY A 117 -8.33 7.04 -11.26
C GLY A 117 -8.39 7.48 -9.79
N THR A 118 -7.61 6.86 -8.90
CA THR A 118 -7.63 7.14 -7.46
C THR A 118 -6.33 7.75 -6.97
N HIS A 119 -6.43 8.58 -5.94
CA HIS A 119 -5.29 9.23 -5.28
C HIS A 119 -5.24 8.83 -3.81
N GLN A 120 -4.03 8.81 -3.26
CA GLN A 120 -3.79 8.68 -1.84
C GLN A 120 -3.56 10.06 -1.22
N TRP A 121 -4.04 10.24 0.00
CA TRP A 121 -3.77 11.41 0.82
C TRP A 121 -3.40 10.94 2.22
N ASP A 122 -2.39 11.56 2.82
CA ASP A 122 -2.15 11.40 4.25
C ASP A 122 -2.81 12.57 4.99
N VAL A 123 -3.74 12.23 5.89
CA VAL A 123 -4.49 13.17 6.71
C VAL A 123 -3.93 13.12 8.12
N ILE A 124 -3.26 14.19 8.54
CA ILE A 124 -2.52 14.24 9.80
C ILE A 124 -3.10 15.33 10.68
N LEU A 125 -3.50 14.96 11.90
CA LEU A 125 -3.86 15.90 12.96
C LEU A 125 -2.67 16.09 13.88
N ARG A 126 -2.29 17.34 14.16
CA ARG A 126 -1.17 17.72 15.02
C ARG A 126 -1.61 18.65 16.13
N TRP A 127 -1.06 18.50 17.33
CA TRP A 127 -1.34 19.37 18.47
C TRP A 127 -0.11 19.59 19.32
N SER A 128 -0.15 20.58 20.22
CA SER A 128 0.88 20.74 21.25
C SER A 128 0.55 19.87 22.46
N PRO A 129 1.54 19.24 23.13
CA PRO A 129 1.29 18.56 24.40
C PRO A 129 0.67 19.49 25.44
N ASP A 130 1.07 20.77 25.43
CA ASP A 130 0.54 21.78 26.35
C ASP A 130 -0.97 22.00 26.24
N SER A 131 -1.58 21.87 25.05
CA SER A 131 -3.04 22.00 24.92
C SER A 131 -3.79 20.85 25.59
N VAL A 132 -3.16 19.67 25.67
CA VAL A 132 -3.70 18.49 26.37
C VAL A 132 -3.43 18.55 27.86
N LEU A 133 -2.20 18.94 28.24
CA LEU A 133 -1.76 18.91 29.63
C LEU A 133 -2.17 20.15 30.43
N GLY A 134 -2.44 21.28 29.77
CA GLY A 134 -2.85 22.54 30.37
C GLY A 134 -4.00 22.38 31.37
N PRO A 135 -5.14 21.76 30.99
CA PRO A 135 -6.26 21.50 31.88
C PRO A 135 -5.92 20.58 33.08
N ALA A 136 -4.94 19.69 32.93
CA ALA A 136 -4.55 18.73 33.96
C ALA A 136 -3.41 19.24 34.87
N ARG A 137 -2.87 20.45 34.64
CA ARG A 137 -1.67 20.96 35.34
C ARG A 137 -1.80 20.90 36.87
N ASP A 138 -2.96 21.25 37.41
CA ASP A 138 -3.16 21.23 38.86
C ASP A 138 -3.23 19.80 39.42
N SER A 139 -3.83 18.84 38.71
CA SER A 139 -3.81 17.42 39.10
C SER A 139 -2.43 16.77 39.03
N LEU A 140 -1.52 17.33 38.22
CA LEU A 140 -0.14 16.87 38.11
C LEU A 140 0.76 17.47 39.20
N ARG A 141 0.33 18.54 39.89
CA ARG A 141 1.11 19.16 40.96
C ARG A 141 1.22 18.23 42.16
N GLY A 142 2.43 18.09 42.70
CA GLY A 142 2.70 17.25 43.86
C GLY A 142 2.89 15.77 43.55
N LEU A 143 2.69 15.33 42.30
CA LEU A 143 3.08 13.97 41.89
C LEU A 143 4.61 13.84 41.85
N GLY A 144 5.12 12.70 42.29
CA GLY A 144 6.51 12.32 42.05
C GLY A 144 6.78 12.12 40.55
N ARG A 145 8.04 12.24 40.13
CA ARG A 145 8.44 12.19 38.70
C ARG A 145 7.90 10.99 37.93
N ALA A 146 7.98 9.79 38.52
CA ALA A 146 7.51 8.56 37.87
C ALA A 146 5.98 8.55 37.69
N ALA A 147 5.23 8.95 38.73
CA ALA A 147 3.78 9.05 38.68
C ALA A 147 3.33 10.12 37.68
N MET A 148 4.00 11.27 37.65
CA MET A 148 3.75 12.32 36.68
C MET A 148 3.97 11.84 35.24
N ALA A 149 5.09 11.16 34.96
CA ALA A 149 5.38 10.64 33.63
C ALA A 149 4.34 9.61 33.16
N ALA A 150 3.94 8.67 34.04
CA ALA A 150 2.90 7.70 33.74
C ALA A 150 1.55 8.38 33.47
N THR A 151 1.17 9.37 34.28
CA THR A 151 -0.07 10.13 34.12
C THR A 151 -0.09 10.92 32.81
N VAL A 152 1.01 11.63 32.49
CA VAL A 152 1.16 12.38 31.24
C VAL A 152 1.07 11.43 30.03
N SER A 153 1.76 10.30 30.07
CA SER A 153 1.71 9.31 29.00
C SER A 153 0.29 8.74 28.81
N GLY A 154 -0.41 8.44 29.90
CA GLY A 154 -1.81 7.99 29.86
C GLY A 154 -2.74 9.02 29.22
N LEU A 155 -2.65 10.29 29.64
CA LEU A 155 -3.46 11.38 29.09
C LEU A 155 -3.20 11.58 27.58
N LEU A 156 -1.93 11.59 27.17
CA LEU A 156 -1.58 11.74 25.75
C LEU A 156 -2.08 10.55 24.92
N ALA A 157 -1.97 9.33 25.44
CA ALA A 157 -2.47 8.13 24.76
C ALA A 157 -4.00 8.14 24.61
N GLU A 158 -4.74 8.55 25.63
CA GLU A 158 -6.19 8.67 25.60
C GLU A 158 -6.65 9.69 24.55
N VAL A 159 -6.07 10.90 24.57
CA VAL A 159 -6.37 11.94 23.58
C VAL A 159 -6.02 11.49 22.16
N ARG A 160 -4.88 10.80 21.99
CA ARG A 160 -4.47 10.23 20.70
C ARG A 160 -5.51 9.23 20.18
N MET A 161 -5.97 8.31 21.02
CA MET A 161 -6.99 7.32 20.66
C MET A 161 -8.33 7.98 20.31
N ALA A 162 -8.78 8.95 21.12
CA ALA A 162 -10.02 9.67 20.88
C ALA A 162 -9.98 10.44 19.55
N ARG A 163 -8.88 11.14 19.26
CA ARG A 163 -8.69 11.87 17.99
C ARG A 163 -8.59 10.94 16.79
N LEU A 164 -7.88 9.81 16.91
CA LEU A 164 -7.82 8.81 15.83
C LEU A 164 -9.20 8.23 15.52
N ALA A 165 -9.96 7.88 16.55
CA ALA A 165 -11.31 7.34 16.41
C ALA A 165 -12.25 8.36 15.74
N ALA A 166 -12.20 9.62 16.17
CA ALA A 166 -12.98 10.68 15.58
C ALA A 166 -12.58 10.98 14.12
N LEU A 167 -11.28 11.01 13.83
CA LEU A 167 -10.78 11.18 12.47
C LEU A 167 -11.25 10.03 11.56
N ARG A 168 -11.16 8.78 12.05
CA ARG A 168 -11.66 7.61 11.32
C ARG A 168 -13.17 7.71 11.09
N ALA A 169 -13.94 8.05 12.10
CA ALA A 169 -15.40 8.21 11.98
C ALA A 169 -15.76 9.32 10.98
N ALA A 170 -15.03 10.44 10.99
CA ALA A 170 -15.23 11.54 10.05
C ALA A 170 -14.94 11.13 8.61
N LEU A 171 -13.92 10.31 8.35
CA LEU A 171 -13.56 9.91 6.99
C LEU A 171 -14.35 8.69 6.48
N THR A 172 -14.88 7.86 7.39
CA THR A 172 -15.65 6.67 7.03
C THR A 172 -16.88 7.04 6.20
N GLY A 173 -17.04 6.39 5.05
CA GLY A 173 -18.13 6.65 4.10
C GLY A 173 -17.91 7.85 3.17
N ARG A 174 -16.87 8.68 3.40
CA ARG A 174 -16.50 9.80 2.53
C ARG A 174 -15.31 9.49 1.61
N VAL A 175 -14.52 8.47 1.96
CA VAL A 175 -13.36 8.00 1.21
C VAL A 175 -13.54 6.56 0.76
N LEU A 176 -12.80 6.13 -0.27
CA LEU A 176 -12.91 4.77 -0.84
C LEU A 176 -12.29 3.70 0.07
N ALA A 177 -11.25 4.06 0.81
CA ALA A 177 -10.55 3.20 1.75
C ALA A 177 -9.76 4.03 2.77
N VAL A 178 -9.53 3.46 3.94
CA VAL A 178 -8.71 4.01 5.01
C VAL A 178 -7.67 2.95 5.39
N ALA A 179 -6.42 3.36 5.50
CA ALA A 179 -5.35 2.60 6.11
C ALA A 179 -4.80 3.40 7.29
N GLU A 180 -4.41 2.70 8.36
CA GLU A 180 -3.66 3.37 9.43
C GLU A 180 -2.32 3.81 8.86
N ALA A 181 -1.99 5.10 9.03
CA ALA A 181 -0.68 5.59 8.65
C ALA A 181 0.36 4.93 9.56
N SER A 182 1.58 4.75 9.05
CA SER A 182 2.73 4.45 9.90
C SER A 182 2.75 5.43 11.09
N PRO A 183 3.10 4.98 12.31
CA PRO A 183 3.06 5.83 13.49
C PRO A 183 3.75 7.16 13.21
N VAL A 184 3.02 8.27 13.42
CA VAL A 184 3.67 9.57 13.50
C VAL A 184 4.64 9.43 14.67
N ALA A 185 5.93 9.65 14.43
CA ALA A 185 7.00 9.37 15.41
C ALA A 185 6.90 10.19 16.71
N GLU A 186 5.84 10.98 16.88
CA GLU A 186 5.63 11.95 17.94
C GLU A 186 4.27 11.69 18.63
N ASP A 187 4.22 11.78 19.96
CA ASP A 187 2.97 11.67 20.76
C ASP A 187 1.99 12.84 20.53
N THR A 188 2.30 13.71 19.57
CA THR A 188 1.64 14.97 19.24
C THR A 188 0.87 14.91 17.92
N GLY A 189 0.69 13.72 17.35
CA GLY A 189 -0.08 13.57 16.12
C GLY A 189 -0.77 12.23 15.96
N VAL A 190 -1.83 12.24 15.15
CA VAL A 190 -2.42 11.04 14.56
C VAL A 190 -2.52 11.21 13.05
N GLY A 191 -2.40 10.12 12.31
CA GLY A 191 -2.50 10.12 10.86
C GLY A 191 -3.34 8.97 10.34
N LEU A 192 -4.10 9.23 9.28
CA LEU A 192 -4.70 8.20 8.45
C LEU A 192 -4.24 8.40 7.01
N THR A 193 -3.90 7.32 6.35
CA THR A 193 -3.73 7.31 4.91
C THR A 193 -5.09 6.97 4.30
N VAL A 194 -5.59 7.77 3.37
CA VAL A 194 -6.90 7.58 2.73
C VAL A 194 -6.77 7.47 1.22
N ARG A 195 -7.70 6.74 0.61
CA ARG A 195 -7.85 6.66 -0.84
C ARG A 195 -9.13 7.36 -1.27
N VAL A 196 -9.02 8.25 -2.25
CA VAL A 196 -10.16 8.99 -2.84
C VAL A 196 -10.10 8.93 -4.36
N PRO A 197 -11.21 9.18 -5.08
CA PRO A 197 -11.14 9.45 -6.51
C PRO A 197 -10.27 10.68 -6.79
N ALA A 198 -9.73 10.79 -8.01
CA ALA A 198 -9.04 12.01 -8.44
C ALA A 198 -9.94 13.25 -8.23
N GLY A 199 -9.39 14.29 -7.60
CA GLY A 199 -10.15 15.49 -7.22
C GLY A 199 -11.01 15.36 -5.95
N GLY A 200 -10.93 14.23 -5.22
CA GLY A 200 -11.71 13.98 -4.01
C GLY A 200 -11.23 14.69 -2.73
N GLU A 201 -10.31 15.66 -2.83
CA GLU A 201 -9.75 16.41 -1.69
C GLU A 201 -10.83 17.15 -0.89
N ALA A 202 -11.77 17.80 -1.58
CA ALA A 202 -12.85 18.55 -0.94
C ALA A 202 -13.71 17.68 -0.01
N ALA A 203 -13.85 16.38 -0.29
CA ALA A 203 -14.56 15.46 0.59
C ALA A 203 -13.80 15.21 1.91
N ILE A 204 -12.47 15.21 1.87
CA ILE A 204 -11.59 15.11 3.05
C ILE A 204 -11.70 16.39 3.87
N GLU A 205 -11.58 17.56 3.23
CA GLU A 205 -11.68 18.86 3.91
C GLU A 205 -13.04 19.05 4.58
N ALA A 206 -14.13 18.72 3.90
CA ALA A 206 -15.48 18.78 4.46
C ALA A 206 -15.64 17.81 5.65
N ALA A 207 -15.02 16.62 5.59
CA ALA A 207 -15.02 15.67 6.70
C ALA A 207 -14.30 16.25 7.92
N LEU A 208 -13.14 16.87 7.73
CA LEU A 208 -12.34 17.49 8.79
C LEU A 208 -13.06 18.69 9.40
N PHE A 209 -13.72 19.52 8.59
CA PHE A 209 -14.49 20.67 9.08
C PHE A 209 -15.69 20.24 9.93
N ALA A 210 -16.28 19.08 9.63
CA ALA A 210 -17.41 18.53 10.38
C ALA A 210 -17.00 17.78 11.66
N MET A 211 -15.71 17.67 11.98
CA MET A 211 -15.26 17.01 13.21
C MET A 211 -15.69 17.79 14.46
N PRO A 212 -15.95 17.09 15.59
CA PRO A 212 -16.33 17.74 16.84
C PRO A 212 -15.30 18.78 17.29
N GLY A 213 -15.76 20.01 17.59
CA GLY A 213 -14.90 21.14 17.96
C GLY A 213 -14.00 20.87 19.16
N GLU A 214 -14.46 20.06 20.12
CA GLU A 214 -13.68 19.64 21.29
C GLU A 214 -12.42 18.85 20.92
N LEU A 215 -12.46 18.09 19.82
CA LEU A 215 -11.37 17.24 19.36
C LEU A 215 -10.44 17.96 18.38
N THR A 216 -10.91 19.03 17.74
CA THR A 216 -10.16 19.86 16.78
C THR A 216 -9.67 21.19 17.35
N LYS A 217 -10.08 21.55 18.57
CA LYS A 217 -9.55 22.73 19.26
C LYS A 217 -8.03 22.60 19.43
N ASP A 218 -7.31 23.65 19.03
CA ASP A 218 -5.84 23.72 19.06
C ASP A 218 -5.15 22.57 18.28
N VAL A 219 -5.84 22.03 17.27
CA VAL A 219 -5.32 21.01 16.35
C VAL A 219 -5.10 21.63 14.97
N ALA A 220 -3.93 21.42 14.39
CA ALA A 220 -3.65 21.68 12.99
C ALA A 220 -3.91 20.40 12.17
N ALA A 221 -4.65 20.53 11.07
CA ALA A 221 -4.78 19.46 10.08
C ALA A 221 -3.79 19.71 8.92
N ASP A 222 -3.00 18.70 8.60
CA ASP A 222 -2.05 18.67 7.48
C ASP A 222 -2.54 17.62 6.47
N LEU A 223 -2.76 18.06 5.23
CA LEU A 223 -3.16 17.22 4.11
C LEU A 223 -1.98 17.08 3.16
N ARG A 224 -1.48 15.85 2.99
CA ARG A 224 -0.36 15.56 2.09
C ARG A 224 -0.83 14.75 0.90
N GLY A 225 -0.83 15.39 -0.26
CA GLY A 225 -1.21 14.76 -1.52
C GLY A 225 -1.44 15.78 -2.63
N PRO A 226 -1.97 15.32 -3.77
CA PRO A 226 -2.31 13.93 -4.08
C PRO A 226 -1.04 13.06 -4.25
N LEU A 227 -1.04 11.89 -3.61
CA LEU A 227 0.03 10.89 -3.69
C LEU A 227 -0.42 9.71 -4.59
N PRO A 228 0.53 8.98 -5.19
CA PRO A 228 0.24 7.69 -5.80
C PRO A 228 -0.35 6.73 -4.76
N PRO A 229 -1.40 5.95 -5.09
CA PRO A 229 -2.09 5.08 -4.14
C PRO A 229 -1.29 3.82 -3.76
N LEU A 230 -0.03 3.96 -3.38
CA LEU A 230 0.89 2.86 -3.09
C LEU A 230 0.44 2.01 -1.89
N SER A 231 -0.20 2.61 -0.88
CA SER A 231 -0.70 1.88 0.29
C SER A 231 -1.92 1.02 -0.01
N PHE A 232 -2.58 1.22 -1.16
CA PHE A 232 -3.84 0.57 -1.49
C PHE A 232 -3.83 -0.21 -2.81
N ALA A 233 -3.07 0.27 -3.79
CA ALA A 233 -3.18 -0.13 -5.18
C ALA A 233 -1.81 -0.20 -5.88
N ALA A 234 -0.75 -0.55 -5.15
CA ALA A 234 0.55 -0.78 -5.77
C ALA A 234 0.57 -2.10 -6.55
N ALA A 235 0.92 -2.03 -7.83
CA ALA A 235 1.33 -3.20 -8.59
C ALA A 235 2.72 -3.66 -8.13
N ARG A 236 2.91 -4.96 -7.88
CA ARG A 236 4.18 -5.50 -7.39
C ARG A 236 4.68 -6.58 -8.33
N VAL A 237 5.99 -6.63 -8.51
CA VAL A 237 6.64 -7.78 -9.12
C VAL A 237 7.25 -8.58 -7.99
N ALA A 238 6.80 -9.82 -7.84
CA ALA A 238 7.40 -10.76 -6.92
C ALA A 238 7.96 -11.94 -7.71
N ALA A 239 9.21 -12.30 -7.43
CA ALA A 239 9.66 -13.66 -7.66
C ALA A 239 9.00 -14.50 -6.58
N VAL A 240 8.09 -15.39 -6.96
CA VAL A 240 7.43 -16.29 -6.03
C VAL A 240 8.11 -17.65 -6.15
N PRO A 241 8.88 -18.08 -5.15
CA PRO A 241 9.52 -19.39 -5.16
C PRO A 241 8.47 -20.52 -5.25
N ALA A 242 8.77 -21.56 -6.02
CA ALA A 242 7.87 -22.70 -6.20
C ALA A 242 7.48 -23.38 -4.86
N ASP A 243 8.43 -23.46 -3.92
CA ASP A 243 8.21 -23.99 -2.57
C ASP A 243 7.24 -23.13 -1.74
N ALA A 244 7.22 -21.81 -1.95
CA ALA A 244 6.26 -20.92 -1.29
C ALA A 244 4.83 -21.18 -1.78
N ILE A 245 4.67 -21.44 -3.08
CA ILE A 245 3.38 -21.83 -3.68
C ILE A 245 2.94 -23.18 -3.13
N ASP A 246 3.84 -24.16 -3.07
CA ASP A 246 3.55 -25.50 -2.54
C ASP A 246 3.16 -25.48 -1.07
N ARG A 247 3.87 -24.69 -0.24
CA ARG A 247 3.50 -24.47 1.15
C ARG A 247 2.12 -23.84 1.28
N ALA A 248 1.85 -22.78 0.52
CA ALA A 248 0.54 -22.12 0.54
C ALA A 248 -0.59 -23.08 0.12
N TRP A 249 -0.35 -23.90 -0.89
CA TRP A 249 -1.31 -24.90 -1.39
C TRP A 249 -1.63 -25.96 -0.33
N SER A 250 -0.58 -26.43 0.35
CA SER A 250 -0.69 -27.44 1.41
C SER A 250 -1.36 -26.87 2.66
N LEU A 251 -1.00 -25.65 3.06
CA LEU A 251 -1.57 -24.96 4.22
C LEU A 251 -3.08 -24.73 4.07
N LEU A 252 -3.54 -24.45 2.84
CA LEU A 252 -4.95 -24.27 2.54
C LEU A 252 -5.70 -25.56 2.20
N GLU A 253 -5.02 -26.72 2.30
CA GLU A 253 -5.59 -28.05 2.04
C GLU A 253 -6.29 -28.14 0.67
N LEU A 254 -5.67 -27.55 -0.36
CA LEU A 254 -6.29 -27.43 -1.68
C LEU A 254 -6.08 -28.71 -2.51
N PRO A 255 -7.07 -29.12 -3.31
CA PRO A 255 -6.90 -30.16 -4.34
C PRO A 255 -5.93 -29.70 -5.44
N ASP A 256 -5.46 -30.60 -6.31
CA ASP A 256 -4.50 -30.27 -7.38
C ASP A 256 -4.99 -29.21 -8.39
N ALA A 257 -6.31 -29.06 -8.53
CA ALA A 257 -6.96 -28.04 -9.33
C ALA A 257 -8.05 -27.36 -8.51
N VAL A 258 -8.06 -26.03 -8.50
CA VAL A 258 -8.97 -25.24 -7.66
C VAL A 258 -9.58 -24.08 -8.45
N ALA A 259 -10.90 -23.94 -8.40
CA ALA A 259 -11.60 -22.77 -8.91
C ALA A 259 -11.50 -21.60 -7.91
N PRO A 260 -11.56 -20.31 -8.33
CA PRO A 260 -11.43 -19.18 -7.41
C PRO A 260 -12.44 -19.19 -6.25
N ALA A 261 -13.68 -19.58 -6.53
CA ALA A 261 -14.72 -19.71 -5.51
C ALA A 261 -14.44 -20.84 -4.49
N GLU A 262 -13.81 -21.93 -4.93
CA GLU A 262 -13.36 -23.02 -4.05
C GLU A 262 -12.24 -22.54 -3.13
N LEU A 263 -11.24 -21.84 -3.69
CA LEU A 263 -10.13 -21.25 -2.94
C LEU A 263 -10.65 -20.32 -1.84
N GLN A 264 -11.58 -19.42 -2.18
CA GLN A 264 -12.20 -18.51 -1.21
C GLN A 264 -12.98 -19.27 -0.13
N ARG A 265 -13.72 -20.33 -0.50
CA ARG A 265 -14.47 -21.14 0.46
C ARG A 265 -13.55 -21.86 1.45
N ARG A 266 -12.46 -22.45 0.95
CA ARG A 266 -11.43 -23.12 1.76
C ARG A 266 -10.77 -22.16 2.73
N TRP A 267 -10.37 -20.98 2.25
CA TRP A 267 -9.85 -19.90 3.08
C TRP A 267 -10.82 -19.52 4.19
N ARG A 268 -12.10 -19.22 3.88
CA ARG A 268 -13.10 -18.86 4.91
C ARG A 268 -13.27 -19.96 5.98
N GLY A 269 -13.22 -21.24 5.56
CA GLY A 269 -13.26 -22.37 6.47
C GLY A 269 -12.06 -22.43 7.43
N ILE A 270 -10.85 -22.16 6.94
CA ILE A 270 -9.63 -22.10 7.76
C ILE A 270 -9.63 -20.86 8.64
N ALA A 271 -9.93 -19.69 8.07
CA ALA A 271 -10.02 -18.43 8.79
C ALA A 271 -10.97 -18.53 9.99
N GLY A 272 -12.17 -19.09 9.80
CA GLY A 272 -13.15 -19.27 10.88
C GLY A 272 -12.65 -20.16 12.02
N ARG A 273 -11.79 -21.16 11.73
CA ARG A 273 -11.19 -22.04 12.75
C ARG A 273 -10.00 -21.40 13.48
N LEU A 274 -9.29 -20.48 12.81
CA LEU A 274 -8.09 -19.84 13.34
C LEU A 274 -8.35 -18.43 13.92
N HIS A 275 -9.54 -17.87 13.71
CA HIS A 275 -9.85 -16.49 14.09
C HIS A 275 -9.85 -16.29 15.61
N PRO A 276 -9.16 -15.27 16.15
CA PRO A 276 -9.05 -15.05 17.60
C PRO A 276 -10.40 -14.91 18.30
N ASP A 277 -11.38 -14.29 17.67
CA ASP A 277 -12.73 -14.14 18.23
C ASP A 277 -13.49 -15.48 18.39
N HIS A 278 -13.09 -16.54 17.67
CA HIS A 278 -13.74 -17.85 17.70
C HIS A 278 -12.97 -18.87 18.54
N THR A 279 -11.64 -18.87 18.49
CA THR A 279 -10.78 -19.81 19.24
C THR A 279 -10.39 -19.31 20.63
N GLY A 280 -10.60 -18.02 20.93
CA GLY A 280 -10.33 -17.47 22.25
C GLY A 280 -8.84 -17.57 22.63
N PRO A 281 -8.49 -17.97 23.86
CA PRO A 281 -7.11 -17.99 24.34
C PRO A 281 -6.17 -18.94 23.57
N GLU A 282 -6.72 -19.94 22.86
CA GLU A 282 -5.95 -20.90 22.05
C GLU A 282 -5.66 -20.38 20.63
N ALA A 283 -6.13 -19.18 20.30
CA ALA A 283 -5.85 -18.58 19.02
C ALA A 283 -4.34 -18.42 18.81
N ASP A 284 -3.87 -18.80 17.62
CA ASP A 284 -2.52 -18.56 17.17
C ASP A 284 -2.56 -17.48 16.07
N PRO A 285 -2.32 -16.21 16.41
CA PRO A 285 -2.32 -15.11 15.44
C PRO A 285 -1.29 -15.33 14.33
N GLY A 286 -0.19 -16.03 14.61
CA GLY A 286 0.83 -16.36 13.64
C GLY A 286 0.30 -17.29 12.55
N ARG A 287 -0.37 -18.38 12.94
CA ARG A 287 -0.99 -19.30 11.97
C ARG A 287 -2.13 -18.67 11.18
N PHE A 288 -2.93 -17.82 11.81
CA PHE A 288 -3.97 -17.06 11.09
C PHE A 288 -3.33 -16.14 10.03
N ALA A 289 -2.28 -15.42 10.39
CA ALA A 289 -1.56 -14.55 9.47
C ALA A 289 -0.90 -15.33 8.33
N GLU A 290 -0.26 -16.47 8.62
CA GLU A 290 0.35 -17.35 7.62
C GLU A 290 -0.70 -17.87 6.61
N ALA A 291 -1.85 -18.34 7.09
CA ALA A 291 -2.94 -18.80 6.23
C ALA A 291 -3.54 -17.66 5.39
N ALA A 292 -3.64 -16.44 5.95
CA ALA A 292 -4.07 -15.26 5.21
C ALA A 292 -3.08 -14.88 4.10
N GLU A 293 -1.78 -14.97 4.36
CA GLU A 293 -0.73 -14.75 3.36
C GLU A 293 -0.76 -15.81 2.26
N ALA A 294 -0.92 -17.08 2.62
CA ALA A 294 -1.08 -18.17 1.65
C ALA A 294 -2.30 -17.95 0.74
N TYR A 295 -3.45 -17.57 1.31
CA TYR A 295 -4.65 -17.25 0.52
C TYR A 295 -4.41 -16.06 -0.41
N ARG A 296 -3.88 -14.95 0.08
CA ARG A 296 -3.58 -13.76 -0.75
C ARG A 296 -2.63 -14.10 -1.89
N LEU A 297 -1.59 -14.88 -1.61
CA LEU A 297 -0.65 -15.35 -2.62
C LEU A 297 -1.38 -16.13 -3.71
N LEU A 298 -2.06 -17.22 -3.36
CA LEU A 298 -2.72 -18.08 -4.35
C LEU A 298 -3.86 -17.36 -5.07
N HIS A 299 -4.61 -16.50 -4.38
CA HIS A 299 -5.68 -15.70 -4.98
C HIS A 299 -5.13 -14.73 -6.04
N SER A 300 -4.02 -14.06 -5.73
CA SER A 300 -3.35 -13.17 -6.70
C SER A 300 -2.80 -13.90 -7.93
N LEU A 301 -2.46 -15.19 -7.78
CA LEU A 301 -1.97 -16.04 -8.86
C LEU A 301 -3.11 -16.67 -9.68
N ALA A 302 -4.29 -16.84 -9.08
CA ALA A 302 -5.40 -17.57 -9.67
C ALA A 302 -6.08 -16.83 -10.84
N GLY A 303 -6.09 -15.50 -10.78
CA GLY A 303 -6.91 -14.71 -11.69
C GLY A 303 -8.39 -15.13 -11.61
N ALA A 304 -9.08 -15.15 -12.75
CA ALA A 304 -10.49 -15.50 -12.84
C ALA A 304 -10.76 -16.99 -13.15
N GLY A 305 -9.71 -17.78 -13.42
CA GLY A 305 -9.83 -19.15 -13.93
C GLY A 305 -9.55 -20.23 -12.89
N GLU A 306 -9.83 -21.48 -13.27
CA GLU A 306 -9.31 -22.65 -12.55
C GLU A 306 -7.78 -22.64 -12.57
N VAL A 307 -7.18 -22.94 -11.44
CA VAL A 307 -5.73 -22.96 -11.25
C VAL A 307 -5.28 -24.36 -10.92
N ARG A 308 -4.19 -24.80 -11.55
CA ARG A 308 -3.58 -26.10 -11.28
C ARG A 308 -2.26 -25.91 -10.57
N ARG A 309 -2.04 -26.69 -9.50
CA ARG A 309 -0.81 -26.67 -8.70
C ARG A 309 0.43 -26.80 -9.58
N ALA A 310 0.45 -27.80 -10.46
CA ALA A 310 1.58 -28.06 -11.36
C ALA A 310 1.89 -26.88 -12.31
N ALA A 311 0.88 -26.11 -12.71
CA ALA A 311 1.08 -24.95 -13.59
C ALA A 311 1.73 -23.76 -12.84
N LEU A 312 1.51 -23.66 -11.53
CA LEU A 312 2.13 -22.64 -10.69
C LEU A 312 3.53 -23.04 -10.24
N VAL A 313 3.73 -24.29 -9.84
CA VAL A 313 4.98 -24.81 -9.25
C VAL A 313 6.04 -25.08 -10.31
N GLY A 314 5.65 -25.48 -11.53
CA GLY A 314 6.58 -25.86 -12.59
C GLY A 314 7.40 -24.72 -13.20
N ARG A 315 7.31 -23.49 -12.67
CA ARG A 315 8.06 -22.33 -13.14
C ARG A 315 8.42 -21.48 -11.94
N ASP A 316 9.71 -21.30 -11.69
CA ASP A 316 10.19 -20.10 -10.98
C ASP A 316 9.75 -18.91 -11.81
N ALA A 317 8.62 -18.34 -11.42
CA ALA A 317 7.93 -17.37 -12.22
C ALA A 317 7.86 -16.06 -11.47
N CYS A 318 8.43 -15.04 -12.09
CA CYS A 318 8.11 -13.68 -11.71
C CYS A 318 6.64 -13.43 -12.03
N ARG A 319 5.93 -12.84 -11.08
CA ARG A 319 4.49 -12.60 -11.17
C ARG A 319 4.23 -11.13 -10.90
N LEU A 320 3.30 -10.59 -11.67
CA LEU A 320 2.73 -9.29 -11.42
C LEU A 320 1.56 -9.47 -10.44
N LEU A 321 1.77 -9.07 -9.19
CA LEU A 321 0.75 -9.00 -8.16
C LEU A 321 0.02 -7.67 -8.32
N LEU A 322 -1.26 -7.75 -8.63
CA LEU A 322 -2.11 -6.59 -8.86
C LEU A 322 -3.06 -6.41 -7.68
N PRO A 323 -3.48 -5.18 -7.35
CA PRO A 323 -4.51 -4.98 -6.34
C PRO A 323 -5.82 -5.64 -6.78
N GLU A 324 -6.56 -6.16 -5.79
CA GLU A 324 -7.84 -6.82 -6.03
C GLU A 324 -8.84 -5.85 -6.67
N ALA A 325 -9.48 -6.30 -7.75
CA ALA A 325 -10.64 -5.66 -8.34
C ALA A 325 -11.83 -5.76 -7.36
N ARG A 326 -12.61 -4.69 -7.21
CA ARG A 326 -13.79 -4.69 -6.34
C ARG A 326 -15.03 -5.23 -7.04
#